data_AF-R6M988-F1
#
_entry.id   AF-R6M988-F1
#
_cell.length_a   1.000
_cell.length_b   1.000
_cell.length_c   1.000
_cell.angle_alpha   90.00
_cell.angle_beta   90.00
_cell.angle_gamma   90.00
#
_symmetry.space_group_name_H-M   'P 1'
#
loop_
_entity.id
_entity.type
_entity.pdbx_description
1 polymer ?
#
loop_
_entity_poly.entity_id
_entity_poly.type
_entity_poly.pdbx_seq_one_letter_code
_entity_poly.pdbx_strand_id
1 'polypeptide(L)'
;MKDFNDDNENHPDRKGTGTDEDGENSDNTQPSKDDTTDTPPQAAVSDTPDESATQESVTAYKLDSQGNKIAVNITSADALKIADIIYGKKYSQDVETSGYAAVFRYKGSEYYYDSKSKMLVTSGKGAKLSESENAELKKIIKLD
;
A
#
# COMPACT_ATOMS: atom_id res chain seq x y z
N MET A 1 -15.07 -33.35 -28.27
CA MET A 1 -14.57 -32.04 -27.81
C MET A 1 -13.10 -31.97 -28.18
N LYS A 2 -12.61 -30.79 -28.51
CA LYS A 2 -11.47 -30.57 -29.38
C LYS A 2 -10.23 -30.32 -28.49
N ASP A 3 -9.37 -31.32 -28.33
CA ASP A 3 -8.04 -31.19 -27.72
C ASP A 3 -7.07 -30.64 -28.77
N PHE A 4 -6.63 -29.40 -28.59
CA PHE A 4 -5.55 -28.81 -29.38
C PHE A 4 -4.51 -28.27 -28.41
N ASN A 5 -3.44 -29.03 -28.24
CA ASN A 5 -2.14 -28.50 -27.88
C ASN A 5 -1.71 -27.55 -29.00
N ASP A 6 -1.54 -26.27 -28.67
CA ASP A 6 -0.81 -25.34 -29.53
C ASP A 6 0.65 -25.34 -29.05
N ASP A 7 1.41 -26.26 -29.62
CA ASP A 7 2.87 -26.18 -29.72
C ASP A 7 3.18 -24.89 -30.50
N ASN A 8 3.42 -23.80 -29.77
CA ASN A 8 3.98 -22.57 -30.34
C ASN A 8 5.47 -22.81 -30.64
N GLU A 9 5.73 -23.69 -31.61
CA GLU A 9 7.03 -23.93 -32.21
C GLU A 9 7.49 -22.65 -32.93
N ASN A 10 8.53 -22.07 -32.36
CA ASN A 10 9.42 -21.10 -32.96
C ASN A 10 9.83 -21.52 -34.39
N HIS A 11 9.30 -20.84 -35.42
CA HIS A 11 9.84 -20.91 -36.77
C HIS A 11 10.29 -19.52 -37.25
N PRO A 12 11.62 -19.28 -37.34
CA PRO A 12 12.17 -18.00 -37.76
C PRO A 12 12.47 -18.01 -39.26
N ASP A 13 11.48 -18.08 -40.15
CA ASP A 13 11.75 -18.02 -41.59
C ASP A 13 10.59 -17.41 -42.39
N ARG A 14 10.59 -16.08 -42.50
CA ARG A 14 9.95 -15.41 -43.65
C ARG A 14 10.94 -14.49 -44.34
N LYS A 15 11.85 -15.11 -45.09
CA LYS A 15 12.52 -14.49 -46.23
C LYS A 15 11.46 -13.98 -47.21
N GLY A 16 11.31 -12.66 -47.31
CA GLY A 16 10.68 -12.00 -48.45
C GLY A 16 11.77 -11.42 -49.34
N THR A 17 12.12 -12.13 -50.40
CA THR A 17 13.03 -11.68 -51.46
C THR A 17 12.28 -10.75 -52.40
N GLY A 18 12.66 -9.48 -52.44
CA GLY A 18 12.36 -8.55 -53.53
C GLY A 18 13.69 -8.14 -54.17
N THR A 19 13.80 -8.37 -55.46
CA THR A 19 15.00 -8.32 -56.30
C THR A 19 15.21 -6.89 -56.85
N ASP A 20 16.46 -6.44 -56.72
CA ASP A 20 17.27 -5.47 -57.48
C ASP A 20 16.74 -4.07 -57.82
N GLU A 21 17.49 -3.04 -57.35
CA GLU A 21 18.10 -2.02 -58.21
C GLU A 21 19.29 -1.35 -57.46
N ASP A 22 20.46 -1.52 -58.06
CA ASP A 22 21.76 -0.84 -57.96
C ASP A 22 22.21 -0.03 -56.72
N GLY A 23 23.36 -0.44 -56.17
CA GLY A 23 24.53 0.46 -56.15
C GLY A 23 24.83 1.28 -54.88
N GLU A 24 25.74 0.75 -54.06
CA GLU A 24 26.84 1.45 -53.36
C GLU A 24 26.55 2.44 -52.20
N ASN A 25 26.77 1.91 -50.99
CA ASN A 25 27.74 2.35 -49.97
C ASN A 25 27.93 3.87 -49.68
N SER A 26 27.45 4.26 -48.50
CA SER A 26 28.06 5.10 -47.44
C SER A 26 28.98 6.27 -47.83
N ASP A 27 28.64 7.46 -47.33
CA ASP A 27 29.32 8.13 -46.20
C ASP A 27 28.89 9.61 -46.24
N ASN A 28 28.15 10.11 -45.24
CA ASN A 28 28.65 11.27 -44.52
C ASN A 28 27.81 11.59 -43.29
N THR A 29 28.55 12.08 -42.31
CA THR A 29 28.15 12.36 -40.94
C THR A 29 27.33 13.66 -40.84
N GLN A 30 26.49 13.73 -39.80
CA GLN A 30 25.80 14.88 -39.20
C GLN A 30 24.59 15.51 -39.93
N PRO A 31 23.47 15.68 -39.20
CA PRO A 31 22.65 16.86 -39.31
C PRO A 31 23.01 17.87 -38.22
N SER A 32 23.19 19.10 -38.70
CA SER A 32 23.41 20.34 -37.98
C SER A 32 22.32 20.68 -36.97
N LYS A 33 22.73 21.49 -36.00
CA LYS A 33 21.88 22.24 -35.09
C LYS A 33 21.06 23.30 -35.83
N ASP A 34 20.00 23.69 -35.14
CA ASP A 34 19.19 24.90 -35.27
C ASP A 34 17.95 24.78 -36.16
N ASP A 35 16.80 24.55 -35.51
CA ASP A 35 15.61 25.35 -35.83
C ASP A 35 14.82 25.66 -34.54
N THR A 36 14.56 26.94 -34.39
CA THR A 36 14.02 27.65 -33.24
C THR A 36 12.58 27.28 -32.94
N THR A 37 12.30 26.75 -31.75
CA THR A 37 10.94 26.81 -31.17
C THR A 37 10.97 27.71 -29.94
N ASP A 38 10.57 28.97 -30.15
CA ASP A 38 10.20 29.90 -29.08
C ASP A 38 8.96 29.32 -28.38
N THR A 39 9.19 28.55 -27.32
CA THR A 39 8.15 28.22 -26.34
C THR A 39 8.61 28.87 -25.04
N PRO A 40 7.81 29.75 -24.40
CA PRO A 40 8.17 30.26 -23.09
C PRO A 40 8.34 29.06 -22.13
N PRO A 41 9.32 29.08 -21.21
CA PRO A 41 9.44 28.02 -20.23
C PRO A 41 8.13 27.98 -19.44
N GLN A 42 7.39 26.88 -19.55
CA GLN A 42 6.33 26.61 -18.57
C GLN A 42 7.01 26.68 -17.21
N ALA A 43 6.50 27.57 -16.36
CA ALA A 43 6.96 27.72 -14.99
C ALA A 43 7.14 26.32 -14.42
N ALA A 44 8.34 26.03 -13.92
CA ALA A 44 8.65 24.77 -13.28
C ALA A 44 7.47 24.42 -12.37
N VAL A 45 6.72 23.39 -12.74
CA VAL A 45 5.84 22.75 -11.79
C VAL A 45 6.76 22.44 -10.62
N SER A 46 6.53 23.10 -9.50
CA SER A 46 7.30 22.83 -8.31
C SER A 46 7.16 21.33 -8.09
N ASP A 47 8.29 20.63 -8.23
CA ASP A 47 8.54 19.31 -7.68
C ASP A 47 8.53 19.48 -6.15
N THR A 48 7.41 19.97 -5.62
CA THR A 48 7.01 19.71 -4.27
C THR A 48 6.80 18.22 -4.28
N PRO A 49 7.57 17.45 -3.51
CA PRO A 49 7.22 16.06 -3.29
C PRO A 49 5.75 16.07 -2.89
N ASP A 50 4.93 15.33 -3.64
CA ASP A 50 3.57 15.04 -3.24
C ASP A 50 3.65 14.55 -1.79
N GLU A 51 3.16 15.35 -0.85
CA GLU A 51 3.20 15.01 0.58
C GLU A 51 2.28 13.81 0.89
N SER A 52 1.77 13.11 -0.12
CA SER A 52 1.35 11.70 0.01
C SER A 52 2.56 10.76 -0.04
N ALA A 53 3.65 11.10 0.63
CA ALA A 53 4.42 10.08 1.31
C ALA A 53 3.43 9.35 2.20
N THR A 54 2.91 8.21 1.73
CA THR A 54 1.86 7.39 2.33
C THR A 54 2.09 7.26 3.84
N GLN A 55 1.62 8.25 4.60
CA GLN A 55 1.83 8.27 6.03
C GLN A 55 1.04 7.06 6.49
N GLU A 56 1.71 6.11 7.12
CA GLU A 56 1.15 4.82 7.53
C GLU A 56 0.01 5.12 8.50
N SER A 57 -1.18 5.36 7.96
CA SER A 57 -2.24 6.06 8.67
C SER A 57 -3.08 5.01 9.35
N VAL A 58 -3.07 5.07 10.68
CA VAL A 58 -4.01 4.31 11.48
C VAL A 58 -5.34 5.03 11.44
N THR A 59 -6.42 4.31 11.14
CA THR A 59 -7.77 4.79 11.42
C THR A 59 -8.34 4.02 12.61
N ALA A 60 -8.80 4.72 13.63
CA ALA A 60 -9.34 4.11 14.84
C ALA A 60 -10.87 4.24 14.90
N TYR A 61 -11.53 3.16 15.32
CA TYR A 61 -12.97 3.10 15.53
C TYR A 61 -13.26 2.51 16.90
N LYS A 62 -14.10 3.16 17.70
CA LYS A 62 -14.75 2.51 18.83
C LYS A 62 -15.85 1.58 18.34
N LEU A 63 -16.14 0.55 19.12
CA LEU A 63 -17.32 -0.27 18.94
C LEU A 63 -18.32 0.06 20.04
N ASP A 64 -19.57 0.34 19.66
CA ASP A 64 -20.66 0.42 20.63
C ASP A 64 -21.10 -0.98 21.10
N SER A 65 -22.06 -1.03 22.02
CA SER A 65 -22.58 -2.30 22.58
C SER A 65 -23.24 -3.23 21.56
N GLN A 66 -23.59 -2.73 20.37
CA GLN A 66 -24.15 -3.50 19.26
C GLN A 66 -23.07 -3.87 18.22
N GLY A 67 -21.84 -3.40 18.39
CA GLY A 67 -20.72 -3.63 17.49
C GLY A 67 -20.63 -2.65 16.32
N ASN A 68 -21.35 -1.52 16.32
CA ASN A 68 -21.20 -0.54 15.25
C ASN A 68 -19.90 0.26 15.41
N LYS A 69 -19.24 0.56 14.29
CA LYS A 69 -17.99 1.33 14.25
C LYS A 69 -18.29 2.82 14.36
N ILE A 70 -17.75 3.47 15.39
CA ILE A 70 -17.79 4.91 15.61
C ILE A 70 -16.39 5.46 15.41
N ALA A 71 -16.20 6.32 14.40
CA ALA A 71 -14.89 6.89 14.10
C ALA A 71 -14.34 7.72 15.27
N VAL A 72 -13.05 7.55 15.56
CA VAL A 72 -12.33 8.32 16.57
C VAL A 72 -11.37 9.28 15.85
N ASN A 73 -11.51 10.57 16.14
CA ASN A 73 -10.53 11.56 15.66
C ASN A 73 -9.24 11.42 16.48
N ILE A 74 -8.19 10.92 15.85
CA ILE A 74 -6.86 10.74 16.44
C ILE A 74 -5.85 11.64 15.75
N THR A 75 -4.80 12.04 16.45
CA THR A 75 -3.71 12.82 15.85
C THR A 75 -2.73 11.91 15.11
N SER A 76 -1.87 12.47 14.25
CA SER A 76 -0.81 11.70 13.60
C SER A 76 0.15 11.07 14.62
N ALA A 77 0.39 11.74 15.75
CA ALA A 77 1.21 11.19 16.84
C ALA A 77 0.53 9.97 17.50
N ASP A 78 -0.78 10.01 17.69
CA ASP A 78 -1.54 8.87 18.21
C ASP A 78 -1.55 7.70 17.22
N ALA A 79 -1.68 7.99 15.93
CA ALA A 79 -1.63 6.98 14.88
C ALA A 79 -0.27 6.25 14.88
N LEU A 80 0.85 6.98 15.02
CA LEU A 80 2.18 6.39 15.15
C LEU A 80 2.29 5.46 16.37
N LYS A 81 1.79 5.90 17.54
CA LYS A 81 1.80 5.06 18.74
C LYS A 81 1.00 3.77 18.56
N ILE A 82 -0.18 3.84 17.93
CA ILE A 82 -0.97 2.64 17.65
C ILE A 82 -0.23 1.73 16.67
N ALA A 83 0.39 2.29 15.63
CA ALA A 83 1.18 1.54 14.65
C ALA A 83 2.36 0.83 15.31
N ASP A 84 3.12 1.50 16.17
CA ASP A 84 4.22 0.93 16.95
C ASP A 84 3.74 -0.23 17.83
N ILE A 85 2.61 -0.05 18.54
CA ILE A 85 2.01 -1.11 19.34
C ILE A 85 1.63 -2.30 18.45
N ILE A 86 0.95 -2.07 17.32
CA ILE A 86 0.54 -3.15 16.42
C ILE A 86 1.75 -3.91 15.87
N TYR A 87 2.77 -3.18 15.42
CA TYR A 87 3.97 -3.73 14.79
C TYR A 87 4.84 -4.52 15.80
N GLY A 88 4.92 -4.04 17.05
CA GLY A 88 5.67 -4.70 18.12
C GLY A 88 5.07 -6.01 18.62
N LYS A 89 3.90 -6.43 18.11
CA LYS A 89 3.15 -7.59 18.61
C LYS A 89 3.37 -8.84 17.77
N LYS A 90 3.48 -9.97 18.46
CA LYS A 90 3.44 -11.31 17.86
C LYS A 90 2.07 -11.92 18.12
N TYR A 91 1.30 -12.09 17.05
CA TYR A 91 -0.05 -12.65 17.07
C TYR A 91 0.02 -14.16 16.89
N SER A 92 0.07 -14.90 17.99
CA SER A 92 0.22 -16.36 17.98
C SER A 92 -0.81 -17.10 18.82
N GLN A 93 -1.50 -16.40 19.71
CA GLN A 93 -2.47 -17.02 20.62
C GLN A 93 -3.81 -17.19 19.92
N ASP A 94 -4.39 -18.39 19.93
CA ASP A 94 -5.79 -18.56 19.54
C ASP A 94 -6.70 -17.85 20.55
N VAL A 95 -7.65 -17.06 20.04
CA VAL A 95 -8.54 -16.26 20.90
C VAL A 95 -9.99 -16.58 20.59
N GLU A 96 -10.71 -16.96 21.63
CA GLU A 96 -12.18 -16.91 21.64
C GLU A 96 -12.59 -15.57 22.25
N THR A 97 -13.13 -14.68 21.43
CA THR A 97 -13.43 -13.30 21.87
C THR A 97 -14.90 -13.16 22.22
N SER A 98 -15.21 -12.51 23.34
CA SER A 98 -16.59 -12.21 23.76
C SER A 98 -17.09 -10.83 23.32
N GLY A 99 -16.34 -10.15 22.43
CA GLY A 99 -16.62 -8.80 21.95
C GLY A 99 -15.38 -7.90 22.00
N TYR A 100 -15.37 -6.86 21.16
CA TYR A 100 -14.26 -5.92 21.04
C TYR A 100 -14.69 -4.51 21.41
N ALA A 101 -13.76 -3.73 21.94
CA ALA A 101 -13.96 -2.35 22.35
C ALA A 101 -13.63 -1.36 21.22
N ALA A 102 -12.71 -1.73 20.32
CA ALA A 102 -12.31 -0.91 19.18
C ALA A 102 -11.73 -1.73 18.03
N VAL A 103 -11.61 -1.10 16.86
CA VAL A 103 -10.93 -1.62 15.67
C VAL A 103 -9.96 -0.56 15.15
N PHE A 104 -8.73 -0.98 14.86
CA PHE A 104 -7.71 -0.18 14.21
C PHE A 104 -7.48 -0.69 12.80
N ARG A 105 -7.59 0.18 11.79
CA ARG A 105 -7.18 -0.13 10.42
C ARG A 105 -5.77 0.38 10.21
N TYR A 106 -4.87 -0.53 9.85
CA TYR A 106 -3.46 -0.22 9.63
C TYR A 106 -2.92 -1.10 8.50
N LYS A 107 -2.31 -0.49 7.48
CA LYS A 107 -1.77 -1.17 6.28
C LYS A 107 -2.76 -2.15 5.61
N GLY A 108 -4.04 -1.77 5.55
CA GLY A 108 -5.10 -2.61 4.96
C GLY A 108 -5.63 -3.73 5.86
N SER A 109 -5.02 -3.95 7.03
CA SER A 109 -5.45 -4.95 8.01
C SER A 109 -6.28 -4.34 9.13
N GLU A 110 -7.16 -5.15 9.72
CA GLU A 110 -7.96 -4.77 10.89
C GLU A 110 -7.44 -5.46 12.15
N TYR A 111 -7.15 -4.66 13.17
CA TYR A 111 -6.71 -5.09 14.48
C TYR A 111 -7.80 -4.76 15.50
N TYR A 112 -8.38 -5.79 16.07
CA TYR A 112 -9.48 -5.70 17.01
C TYR A 112 -8.94 -5.62 18.44
N TYR A 113 -9.41 -4.67 19.22
CA TYR A 113 -8.93 -4.42 20.57
C TYR A 113 -9.96 -4.88 21.61
N ASP A 114 -9.56 -5.81 22.47
CA ASP A 114 -10.29 -6.21 23.66
C ASP A 114 -9.66 -5.54 24.88
N SER A 115 -10.37 -4.56 25.45
CA SER A 115 -9.89 -3.79 26.60
C SER A 115 -9.93 -4.56 27.92
N LYS A 116 -10.78 -5.59 28.04
CA LYS A 116 -10.91 -6.42 29.24
C LYS A 116 -9.79 -7.45 29.28
N SER A 117 -9.56 -8.12 28.16
CA SER A 117 -8.49 -9.12 28.00
C SER A 117 -7.12 -8.49 27.72
N LYS A 118 -7.06 -7.15 27.56
CA LYS A 118 -5.86 -6.38 27.22
C LYS A 118 -5.15 -6.97 26.00
N MET A 119 -5.88 -7.14 24.90
CA MET A 119 -5.40 -7.92 23.75
C MET A 119 -5.74 -7.23 22.42
N LEU A 120 -4.82 -7.33 21.46
CA LEU A 120 -5.10 -7.08 20.04
C LEU A 120 -5.30 -8.40 19.33
N VAL A 121 -6.27 -8.47 18.43
CA VAL A 121 -6.64 -9.67 17.68
C VAL A 121 -6.68 -9.34 16.19
N THR A 122 -6.08 -10.19 15.37
CA THR A 122 -6.19 -10.15 13.90
C THR A 122 -6.27 -11.57 13.39
N SER A 123 -7.14 -11.84 12.42
CA SER A 123 -7.28 -13.17 11.80
C SER A 123 -7.42 -14.32 12.81
N GLY A 124 -8.16 -14.12 13.91
CA GLY A 124 -8.35 -15.11 14.98
C GLY A 124 -7.15 -15.34 15.90
N LYS A 125 -6.04 -14.62 15.68
CA LYS A 125 -4.83 -14.67 16.50
C LYS A 125 -4.68 -13.41 17.35
N GLY A 126 -4.39 -13.61 18.63
CA GLY A 126 -4.24 -12.58 19.63
C GLY A 126 -2.80 -12.32 20.03
N ALA A 127 -2.56 -11.09 20.48
CA ALA A 127 -1.35 -10.66 21.13
C ALA A 127 -1.68 -9.85 22.38
N LYS A 128 -1.14 -10.28 23.53
CA LYS A 128 -1.32 -9.56 24.79
C LYS A 128 -0.63 -8.19 24.77
N LEU A 129 -1.31 -7.22 25.32
CA LEU A 129 -0.81 -5.88 25.60
C LEU A 129 -0.25 -5.84 27.02
N SER A 130 0.84 -5.11 27.19
CA SER A 130 1.28 -4.66 28.50
C SER A 130 0.28 -3.64 29.07
N GLU A 131 0.40 -3.36 30.36
CA GLU A 131 -0.50 -2.40 31.02
C GLU A 131 -0.37 -0.99 30.45
N SER A 132 0.86 -0.56 30.14
CA SER A 132 1.15 0.74 29.53
C SER A 132 0.55 0.85 28.13
N GLU A 133 0.69 -0.18 27.29
CA GLU A 133 0.11 -0.18 25.94
C GLU A 133 -1.42 -0.17 26.01
N ASN A 134 -2.00 -0.96 26.90
CA ASN A 134 -3.45 -0.98 27.10
C ASN A 134 -3.98 0.39 27.57
N ALA A 135 -3.28 1.04 28.50
CA ALA A 135 -3.63 2.38 28.99
C ALA A 135 -3.50 3.44 27.89
N GLU A 136 -2.43 3.39 27.08
CA GLU A 136 -2.22 4.31 25.96
C GLU A 136 -3.30 4.13 24.89
N LEU A 137 -3.62 2.88 24.50
CA LEU A 137 -4.72 2.62 23.57
C LEU A 137 -6.03 3.18 24.11
N LYS A 138 -6.43 2.84 25.35
CA LYS A 138 -7.63 3.39 25.99
C LYS A 138 -7.68 4.91 25.94
N LYS A 139 -6.56 5.57 26.25
CA LYS A 139 -6.46 7.04 26.21
C LYS A 139 -6.69 7.59 24.81
N ILE A 140 -6.01 7.05 23.80
CA ILE A 140 -6.14 7.47 22.40
C ILE A 140 -7.57 7.26 21.90
N ILE A 141 -8.13 6.08 22.16
CA ILE A 141 -9.52 5.77 21.81
C ILE A 141 -10.51 6.29 22.84
N LYS A 142 -10.17 7.18 23.77
CA LYS A 142 -11.10 7.79 24.76
C LYS A 142 -12.04 6.78 25.42
N LEU A 143 -11.53 5.64 25.86
CA LEU A 143 -12.29 4.56 26.48
C LEU A 143 -12.01 4.57 27.99
N ASP A 144 -13.07 4.61 28.79
CA ASP A 144 -13.01 4.61 30.27
C ASP A 144 -12.42 3.30 30.83
#